data_AF-A0A5S3X7P7-F1
#
_entry.id   AF-A0A5S3X7P7-F1
#
_cell.length_a   1.000
_cell.length_b   1.000
_cell.length_c   1.000
_cell.angle_alpha   90.00
_cell.angle_beta   90.00
_cell.angle_gamma   90.00
#
_symmetry.space_group_name_H-M   'P 1'
#
loop_
_entity.id
_entity.type
_entity.pdbx_description
1 polymer ?
#
loop_
_entity_poly.entity_id
_entity_poly.type
_entity_poly.pdbx_seq_one_letter_code
_entity_poly.pdbx_strand_id
1 'polypeptide(L)'
;ALSQFMLDLHTEQHGYSENYVPYLVNQDTLYGTGQLPKFAGDLFHTRPLEEDADTSNYALIPTAEVPLTNLVRGEIIDEDDLPIKLTAHTPCFRSEAGSYGRDT
;
A
#
# COMPACT_ATOMS: atom_id res chain seq x y z
N ALA A 1 -11.08 -18.41 -3.43
CA ALA A 1 -11.92 -18.77 -2.27
C ALA A 1 -11.45 -18.06 -1.00
N LEU A 2 -10.21 -18.28 -0.53
CA LEU A 2 -9.71 -17.64 0.71
C LEU A 2 -9.83 -16.11 0.72
N SER A 3 -9.31 -15.42 -0.31
CA SER A 3 -9.34 -13.96 -0.38
C SER A 3 -10.75 -13.37 -0.45
N GLN A 4 -11.67 -14.05 -1.13
CA GLN A 4 -13.07 -13.63 -1.22
C GLN A 4 -13.76 -13.74 0.14
N PHE A 5 -13.62 -14.89 0.81
CA PHE A 5 -14.12 -15.05 2.18
C PHE A 5 -13.56 -13.99 3.15
N MET A 6 -12.26 -13.67 3.04
CA MET A 6 -11.65 -12.61 3.86
C MET A 6 -12.29 -11.25 3.59
N LEU A 7 -12.45 -10.86 2.32
CA LEU A 7 -13.12 -9.61 1.95
C LEU A 7 -14.55 -9.57 2.47
N ASP A 8 -15.36 -10.58 2.12
CA ASP A 8 -16.77 -10.69 2.52
C ASP A 8 -16.93 -10.58 4.05
N LEU A 9 -16.09 -11.29 4.81
CA LEU A 9 -16.12 -11.23 6.27
C LEU A 9 -15.86 -9.80 6.78
N HIS A 10 -14.84 -9.11 6.23
CA HIS A 10 -14.48 -7.78 6.70
C HIS A 10 -15.48 -6.70 6.27
N THR A 11 -16.05 -6.80 5.07
CA THR A 11 -16.99 -5.82 4.53
C THR A 11 -18.39 -6.02 5.11
N GLU A 12 -18.88 -7.25 5.15
CA GLU A 12 -20.25 -7.54 5.59
C GLU A 12 -20.41 -7.59 7.10
N GLN A 13 -19.41 -8.11 7.84
CA GLN A 13 -19.54 -8.35 9.28
C GLN A 13 -18.73 -7.38 10.13
N HIS A 14 -17.59 -6.89 9.62
CA HIS A 14 -16.71 -6.00 10.38
C HIS A 14 -16.81 -4.53 9.98
N GLY A 15 -17.64 -4.16 9.00
CA GLY A 15 -17.89 -2.77 8.62
C GLY A 15 -16.67 -2.05 8.04
N TYR A 16 -15.86 -2.76 7.26
CA TYR A 16 -14.80 -2.15 6.44
C TYR A 16 -15.34 -1.80 5.05
N SER A 17 -14.89 -0.69 4.49
CA SER A 17 -15.12 -0.34 3.09
C SER A 17 -14.09 -1.02 2.20
N GLU A 18 -14.53 -1.72 1.16
CA GLU A 18 -13.65 -2.36 0.19
C GLU A 18 -13.08 -1.34 -0.80
N ASN A 19 -11.78 -1.43 -1.07
CA ASN A 19 -11.06 -0.50 -1.93
C ASN A 19 -10.19 -1.25 -2.95
N TYR A 20 -10.25 -0.79 -4.20
CA TYR A 20 -9.26 -1.14 -5.22
C TYR A 20 -8.21 -0.02 -5.30
N VAL A 21 -6.95 -0.35 -5.04
CA VAL A 21 -5.87 0.64 -4.87
C VAL A 21 -4.74 0.44 -5.88
N PRO A 22 -3.98 1.50 -6.24
CA PRO A 22 -2.80 1.37 -7.08
C PRO A 22 -1.73 0.48 -6.45
N TYR A 23 -1.10 -0.38 -7.26
CA TYR A 23 0.02 -1.21 -6.82
C TYR A 23 1.39 -0.55 -7.01
N LEU A 24 1.44 0.53 -7.79
CA LEU A 24 2.58 1.42 -7.91
C LEU A 24 2.27 2.72 -7.18
N VAL A 25 3.20 3.17 -6.34
CA VAL A 25 3.04 4.39 -5.54
C VAL A 25 4.26 5.29 -5.70
N ASN A 26 4.02 6.60 -5.61
CA ASN A 26 5.08 7.61 -5.66
C ASN A 26 5.84 7.71 -4.33
N GLN A 27 6.91 8.51 -4.34
CA GLN A 27 7.79 8.68 -3.19
C GLN A 27 7.07 9.29 -1.98
N ASP A 28 6.20 10.29 -2.19
CA ASP A 28 5.46 10.94 -1.10
C ASP A 28 4.59 9.94 -0.32
N THR A 29 3.95 9.02 -1.03
CA THR A 29 3.15 7.96 -0.42
C THR A 29 4.02 7.02 0.43
N LEU A 30 5.23 6.68 -0.04
CA LEU A 30 6.18 5.85 0.72
C LEU A 30 6.76 6.57 1.95
N TYR A 31 6.92 7.90 1.89
CA TYR A 31 7.27 8.70 3.07
C TYR A 31 6.11 8.76 4.07
N GLY A 32 4.87 8.90 3.59
CA GLY A 32 3.68 8.99 4.42
C GLY A 32 3.50 7.80 5.37
N THR A 33 3.90 6.60 4.94
CA THR A 33 3.81 5.35 5.73
C THR A 33 5.17 4.82 6.20
N GLY A 34 6.24 5.61 6.06
CA GLY A 34 7.54 5.35 6.69
C GLY A 34 8.44 4.31 6.01
N GLN A 35 8.09 3.82 4.82
CA GLN A 35 9.00 2.96 4.05
C GLN A 35 10.24 3.75 3.61
N LEU A 36 10.05 5.02 3.24
CA LEU A 36 11.16 5.95 3.05
C LEU A 36 11.39 6.80 4.30
N PRO A 37 12.65 7.20 4.59
CA PRO A 37 13.84 6.99 3.76
C PRO A 37 14.62 5.68 4.04
N LYS A 38 14.26 4.93 5.08
CA LYS A 38 15.14 3.89 5.65
C LYS A 38 15.06 2.53 4.94
N PHE A 39 13.91 2.17 4.38
CA PHE A 39 13.62 0.82 3.89
C PHE A 39 13.51 0.77 2.36
N ALA A 40 14.23 1.65 1.65
CA ALA A 40 14.21 1.68 0.19
C ALA A 40 14.69 0.36 -0.46
N GLY A 41 15.59 -0.38 0.20
CA GLY A 41 16.09 -1.67 -0.25
C GLY A 41 15.11 -2.83 -0.11
N ASP A 42 14.03 -2.64 0.65
CA ASP A 42 12.97 -3.65 0.86
C ASP A 42 11.91 -3.60 -0.27
N LEU A 43 11.99 -2.59 -1.14
CA LEU A 43 11.03 -2.27 -2.19
C LEU A 43 11.55 -2.59 -3.59
N PHE A 44 10.64 -2.93 -4.51
CA PHE A 44 10.92 -2.97 -5.94
C PHE A 44 10.62 -1.61 -6.56
N HIS A 45 11.63 -0.96 -7.13
CA HIS A 45 11.49 0.32 -7.85
C HIS A 45 11.36 0.09 -9.34
N THR A 46 10.40 0.77 -9.98
CA THR A 46 10.27 0.77 -11.44
C THR A 46 11.09 1.90 -12.04
N ARG A 47 11.60 1.70 -13.25
CA ARG A 47 12.24 2.80 -13.99
C ARG A 47 11.19 3.85 -14.37
N PRO A 48 11.53 5.15 -14.33
CA PRO A 48 10.67 6.18 -14.88
C PRO A 48 10.31 5.89 -16.34
N LEU A 49 9.07 6.19 -16.72
CA LEU A 49 8.61 6.18 -18.10
C LEU A 49 9.23 7.36 -18.84
N GLU A 50 9.56 7.19 -20.13
CA GLU A 50 10.16 8.26 -20.94
C GLU A 50 9.26 9.50 -21.05
N GLU A 51 7.95 9.29 -21.15
CA GLU A 51 6.95 10.36 -21.28
C GLU A 51 6.76 11.15 -19.98
N ASP A 52 7.07 10.56 -18.82
CA ASP A 52 6.86 11.11 -17.47
C ASP A 52 8.14 11.02 -16.62
N ALA A 53 9.30 11.32 -17.21
CA ALA A 53 10.60 11.00 -16.63
C ALA A 53 10.83 11.59 -15.22
N ASP A 54 10.28 12.77 -14.94
CA ASP A 54 10.46 13.48 -13.66
C ASP A 54 9.43 13.07 -12.59
N THR A 55 8.31 12.45 -12.96
CA THR A 55 7.16 12.19 -12.06
C THR A 55 6.87 10.71 -11.86
N SER A 56 7.40 9.84 -12.72
CA SER A 56 7.11 8.39 -12.72
C SER A 56 8.10 7.53 -11.92
N ASN A 57 8.72 8.11 -10.90
CA ASN A 57 9.55 7.34 -9.96
C ASN A 57 8.67 6.60 -8.93
N TYR A 58 8.26 5.39 -9.29
CA TYR A 58 7.37 4.55 -8.50
C TYR A 58 8.08 3.36 -7.86
N ALA A 59 7.50 2.87 -6.76
CA ALA A 59 7.79 1.56 -6.22
C ALA A 59 6.51 0.71 -6.16
N LEU A 60 6.67 -0.61 -6.28
CA LEU A 60 5.58 -1.55 -5.99
C LEU A 60 5.29 -1.59 -4.49
N ILE A 61 4.02 -1.70 -4.13
CA ILE A 61 3.59 -1.69 -2.72
C ILE A 61 4.06 -2.95 -1.96
N PRO A 62 4.63 -2.82 -0.75
CA PRO A 62 4.98 -3.97 0.09
C PRO A 62 3.79 -4.50 0.90
N THR A 63 2.69 -3.73 0.94
CA THR A 63 1.41 -4.00 1.59
C THR A 63 0.37 -2.97 1.14
N ALA A 64 -0.92 -3.32 1.16
CA ALA A 64 -2.04 -2.41 0.89
C ALA A 64 -2.12 -1.23 1.89
N GLU A 65 -1.50 -1.34 3.07
CA GLU A 65 -1.41 -0.25 4.05
C GLU A 65 -0.86 1.04 3.43
N VAL A 66 0.19 0.93 2.59
CA VAL A 66 0.85 2.08 1.97
C VAL A 66 -0.13 2.96 1.18
N PRO A 67 -0.87 2.44 0.18
CA PRO A 67 -1.86 3.24 -0.52
C PRO A 67 -3.09 3.56 0.32
N LEU A 68 -3.60 2.64 1.17
CA LEU A 68 -4.83 2.87 1.93
C LEU A 68 -4.68 4.00 2.96
N THR A 69 -3.61 3.99 3.75
CA THR A 69 -3.37 5.01 4.78
C THR A 69 -3.12 6.38 4.15
N ASN A 70 -2.55 6.42 2.94
CA ASN A 70 -2.33 7.67 2.22
C ASN A 70 -3.59 8.24 1.57
N LEU A 71 -4.73 7.54 1.55
CA LEU A 71 -6.00 8.09 1.04
C LEU A 71 -6.44 9.32 1.84
N VAL A 72 -6.09 9.39 3.13
CA VAL A 72 -6.41 10.52 4.02
C VAL A 72 -5.23 11.49 4.18
N ARG A 73 -4.18 11.38 3.37
CA ARG A 73 -2.98 12.25 3.49
C ARG A 73 -3.35 13.69 3.17
N GLY A 74 -3.14 14.57 4.15
CA GLY A 74 -3.40 16.00 4.00
C GLY A 74 -4.87 16.39 4.18
N GLU A 75 -5.73 15.45 4.58
CA GLU A 75 -7.12 15.71 4.89
C GLU A 75 -7.30 16.16 6.35
N ILE A 76 -8.32 17.00 6.58
CA ILE A 76 -8.82 17.32 7.92
C ILE A 76 -10.20 16.65 7.99
N ILE A 77 -10.30 15.62 8.83
CA ILE A 77 -11.50 14.77 8.95
C ILE A 77 -12.26 15.20 10.20
N ASP A 78 -13.58 15.32 10.10
CA ASP A 78 -14.44 15.56 11.25
C ASP A 78 -14.41 14.35 12.19
N GLU A 79 -14.43 14.59 13.51
CA GLU A 79 -14.45 13.49 14.48
C GLU A 79 -15.70 12.61 14.33
N ASP A 80 -16.81 13.18 13.87
CA ASP A 80 -18.06 12.45 13.62
C ASP A 80 -17.95 11.47 12.43
N ASP A 81 -17.01 11.66 11.51
CA ASP A 81 -16.73 10.77 10.38
C ASP A 81 -15.76 9.63 10.75
N LEU A 82 -15.21 9.63 11.97
CA LEU A 82 -14.32 8.59 12.47
C LEU A 82 -15.09 7.50 13.26
N PRO A 83 -14.66 6.22 13.20
CA PRO A 83 -13.47 5.71 12.51
C PRO A 83 -13.68 5.40 11.02
N ILE A 84 -12.72 5.78 10.18
CA ILE A 84 -12.62 5.31 8.80
C ILE A 84 -12.00 3.91 8.80
N LYS A 85 -12.68 2.95 8.16
CA LYS A 85 -12.29 1.53 8.13
C LYS A 85 -12.19 1.05 6.68
N LEU A 86 -10.99 0.75 6.22
CA LEU A 86 -10.71 0.38 4.83
C LEU A 86 -10.06 -1.01 4.75
N THR A 87 -10.45 -1.81 3.76
CA THR A 87 -9.83 -3.09 3.43
C THR A 87 -9.56 -3.18 1.94
N ALA A 88 -8.51 -3.89 1.56
CA ALA A 88 -8.18 -4.18 0.18
C ALA A 88 -7.50 -5.55 0.06
N HIS A 89 -7.73 -6.22 -1.05
CA HIS A 89 -7.00 -7.42 -1.41
C HIS A 89 -6.05 -7.08 -2.57
N THR A 90 -4.75 -7.01 -2.26
CA THR A 90 -3.71 -6.65 -3.23
C THR A 90 -2.60 -7.69 -3.26
N PRO A 91 -1.90 -7.85 -4.39
CA PRO A 91 -0.55 -8.42 -4.35
C PRO A 91 0.37 -7.51 -3.52
N CYS A 92 1.38 -8.12 -2.89
CA CYS A 92 2.38 -7.43 -2.06
C CYS A 92 3.77 -7.83 -2.53
N PHE A 93 4.65 -6.84 -2.73
CA PHE A 93 5.98 -7.04 -3.33
C PHE A 93 7.06 -6.62 -2.35
N ARG A 94 7.90 -7.59 -1.93
CA ARG A 94 9.01 -7.37 -0.99
C ARG A 94 10.28 -7.98 -1.56
N SER A 95 11.39 -7.27 -1.45
CA SER A 95 12.67 -7.79 -1.94
C SER A 95 13.19 -8.96 -1.11
N GLU A 96 12.74 -9.08 0.15
CA GLU A 96 13.22 -10.04 1.14
C GLU A 96 14.75 -9.98 1.31
N ALA A 97 15.32 -8.77 1.19
CA ALA A 97 16.74 -8.53 1.35
C ALA A 97 17.22 -9.00 2.75
N GLY A 98 18.20 -9.90 2.75
CA GLY A 98 18.76 -10.48 3.99
C GLY A 98 18.18 -11.83 4.40
N SER A 99 17.22 -12.40 3.67
CA SER A 99 16.58 -13.70 3.98
C SER A 99 17.36 -14.93 3.46
N TYR A 100 18.70 -14.86 3.35
CA TYR A 100 19.51 -15.95 2.79
C TYR A 100 19.39 -17.24 3.62
N GLY A 101 18.89 -18.32 3.00
CA GLY A 101 18.76 -19.64 3.62
C GLY A 101 17.63 -19.76 4.65
N ARG A 102 16.73 -18.78 4.73
CA ARG A 102 15.46 -18.93 5.47
C ARG A 102 14.35 -19.36 4.52
N ASP A 103 13.50 -20.27 5.00
CA ASP A 103 12.26 -20.71 4.34
C ASP A 103 12.44 -21.20 2.88
N THR A 104 13.62 -21.77 2.58
CA THR A 104 14.00 -22.40 1.30
C THR A 104 13.85 -23.92 1.36
#